data_AF-A0A8J6VV31-F1
#
_entry.id   AF-A0A8J6VV31-F1
#
_cell.length_a   1.000
_cell.length_b   1.000
_cell.length_c   1.000
_cell.angle_alpha   90.00
_cell.angle_beta   90.00
_cell.angle_gamma   90.00
#
_symmetry.space_group_name_H-M   'P 1'
#
loop_
_entity.id
_entity.type
_entity.pdbx_description
1 polymer ?
#
loop_
_entity_poly.entity_id
_entity_poly.type
_entity_poly.pdbx_seq_one_letter_code
_entity_poly.pdbx_strand_id
1 'polypeptide(L)' 'MIHIRFEGRSLDIAENQLGITTGMNDVAVKERVSQHLDVHTNRLSAYVVDRRPSGDLIIRPEAVYG' A
#
# COMPACT_ATOMS: atom_id res chain seq x y z
N MET A 1 6.98 3.51 8.20
CA MET A 1 6.87 4.32 6.96
C MET A 1 6.16 3.50 5.90
N ILE A 2 5.37 4.13 5.02
CA ILE A 2 4.63 3.41 3.97
C ILE A 2 5.19 3.78 2.60
N HIS A 3 5.84 2.83 1.95
CA HIS A 3 6.33 2.97 0.59
C HIS A 3 5.32 2.42 -0.41
N ILE A 4 4.84 3.24 -1.33
CA ILE A 4 3.85 2.85 -2.34
C ILE A 4 4.45 3.01 -3.73
N ARG A 5 4.57 1.90 -4.46
CA ARG A 5 4.89 1.91 -5.89
C ARG A 5 3.58 1.86 -6.68
N PHE A 6 3.14 2.98 -7.24
CA PHE A 6 1.89 3.07 -8.01
C PHE A 6 2.16 3.61 -9.41
N GLU A 7 1.77 2.87 -10.45
CA GLU A 7 1.88 3.29 -11.86
C GLU A 7 3.24 3.87 -12.27
N GLY A 8 4.32 3.22 -11.84
CA GLY A 8 5.69 3.65 -12.15
C GLY A 8 6.22 4.79 -11.28
N ARG A 9 5.42 5.30 -10.34
CA ARG A 9 5.82 6.30 -9.34
C ARG A 9 6.00 5.64 -7.98
N SER A 10 6.94 6.18 -7.20
CA SER A 10 7.16 5.78 -5.81
C SER A 10 6.76 6.94 -4.90
N LEU A 11 6.02 6.63 -3.84
CA LEU A 11 5.53 7.58 -2.84
C LEU A 11 5.91 7.06 -1.46
N ASP A 12 6.48 7.94 -0.65
CA ASP A 12 6.77 7.67 0.76
C ASP A 12 5.80 8.47 1.62
N ILE A 13 4.99 7.77 2.41
CA ILE A 13 3.91 8.36 3.19
C ILE A 13 4.04 7.93 4.64
N ALA A 14 3.86 8.88 5.55
CA ALA A 14 3.86 8.56 6.98
C ALA A 14 2.58 7.79 7.36
N GLU A 15 2.70 6.80 8.24
CA GLU A 15 1.57 5.93 8.65
C GLU A 15 0.39 6.72 9.19
N ASN A 16 0.68 7.81 9.92
CA ASN A 16 -0.32 8.71 10.49
C ASN A 16 -1.13 9.48 9.42
N GLN A 17 -0.57 9.73 8.23
CA GLN A 17 -1.26 10.41 7.13
C GLN A 17 -2.29 9.49 6.45
N LEU A 18 -2.06 8.17 6.47
CA LEU A 18 -2.99 7.18 5.94
C LEU A 18 -3.91 6.58 7.01
N GLY A 19 -3.63 6.85 8.28
CA GLY A 19 -4.34 6.23 9.40
C GLY A 19 -4.17 4.72 9.43
N ILE A 20 -3.01 4.22 8.99
CA ILE A 20 -2.71 2.80 8.95
C ILE A 20 -2.04 2.36 10.26
N THR A 21 -2.54 1.28 10.85
CA THR A 21 -1.98 0.69 12.08
C THR A 21 -1.45 -0.73 11.83
N THR A 22 -0.54 -1.17 12.69
CA THR A 22 0.25 -2.41 12.53
C THR A 22 -0.59 -3.70 12.53
N GLY A 23 -1.87 -3.64 12.90
CA GLY A 23 -2.79 -4.77 12.92
C GLY A 23 -3.81 -4.79 11.78
N MET A 24 -3.84 -3.79 10.90
CA MET A 24 -4.80 -3.78 9.80
C MET A 24 -4.49 -4.85 8.77
N ASN A 25 -5.54 -5.51 8.30
CA ASN A 25 -5.46 -6.48 7.21
C ASN A 25 -5.17 -5.78 5.87
N ASP A 26 -4.74 -6.55 4.88
CA ASP A 26 -4.31 -6.04 3.56
C ASP A 26 -5.43 -5.30 2.83
N VAL A 27 -6.68 -5.76 3.00
CA VAL A 27 -7.85 -5.14 2.37
C VAL A 27 -8.05 -3.73 2.91
N ALA A 28 -8.05 -3.56 4.23
CA ALA A 28 -8.18 -2.27 4.88
C ALA A 28 -7.00 -1.33 4.54
N VAL A 29 -5.78 -1.86 4.47
CA VAL A 29 -4.61 -1.10 4.02
C VAL A 29 -4.81 -0.58 2.59
N LYS A 30 -5.23 -1.45 1.66
CA LYS A 30 -5.50 -1.08 0.26
C LYS A 30 -6.62 -0.05 0.14
N GLU A 31 -7.67 -0.13 0.96
CA GLU A 31 -8.74 0.86 0.99
C GLU A 31 -8.25 2.25 1.45
N ARG A 32 -7.40 2.32 2.48
CA ARG A 32 -6.83 3.61 2.91
C ARG A 32 -5.92 4.22 1.86
N VAL A 33 -5.14 3.37 1.20
CA VAL A 33 -4.23 3.81 0.14
C VAL A 33 -5.01 4.26 -1.10
N SER A 34 -6.08 3.56 -1.49
CA SER A 34 -6.91 3.97 -2.63
C SER A 34 -7.61 5.30 -2.39
N GLN A 35 -8.12 5.53 -1.17
CA GLN A 35 -8.69 6.82 -0.76
C GLN A 35 -7.68 7.96 -0.84
N HIS A 36 -6.43 7.73 -0.39
CA HIS A 36 -5.39 8.76 -0.44
C HIS A 36 -4.90 9.07 -1.85
N LEU A 37 -4.83 8.05 -2.71
CA LEU A 37 -4.45 8.20 -4.12
C LEU A 37 -5.59 8.73 -5.00
N ASP A 38 -6.80 8.89 -4.44
CA ASP A 38 -8.03 9.25 -5.17
C ASP A 38 -8.31 8.30 -6.34
N VAL A 39 -8.22 7.00 -6.09
CA VAL A 39 -8.48 5.94 -7.07
C VAL A 39 -9.42 4.87 -6.52
N HIS A 40 -10.07 4.14 -7.41
CA HIS A 40 -10.88 2.99 -7.00
C HIS A 40 -10.02 1.85 -6.44
N THR A 41 -10.43 1.20 -5.34
CA THR A 41 -9.66 0.12 -4.67
C THR A 41 -9.29 -1.04 -5.60
N ASN A 42 -10.10 -1.31 -6.62
CA ASN A 42 -9.81 -2.33 -7.66
C ASN A 42 -8.47 -2.09 -8.39
N ARG A 43 -7.96 -0.86 -8.41
CA ARG A 43 -6.64 -0.52 -8.98
C ARG A 43 -5.49 -1.13 -8.18
N LEU A 44 -5.73 -1.47 -6.92
CA LEU A 44 -4.79 -2.12 -6.00
C LEU A 44 -5.08 -3.62 -5.81
N SER A 45 -5.98 -4.20 -6.61
CA SER A 45 -6.37 -5.61 -6.50
C SER A 45 -5.16 -6.54 -6.61
N ALA A 46 -4.36 -6.35 -7.68
CA ALA A 46 -3.11 -7.06 -7.95
C ALA A 46 -1.89 -6.51 -7.18
N TYR A 47 -2.08 -5.63 -6.19
CA TYR A 47 -0.96 -5.13 -5.39
C TYR A 47 -0.76 -6.03 -4.18
N VAL A 48 0.48 -6.17 -3.73
CA VAL A 48 0.85 -6.90 -2.50
C VAL A 48 1.23 -5.91 -1.40
N VAL A 49 0.93 -6.28 -0.15
CA VAL A 49 1.26 -5.50 1.04
C VAL A 49 2.33 -6.26 1.83
N ASP A 50 3.59 -5.89 1.63
CA ASP A 50 4.71 -6.47 2.34
C ASP A 50 4.93 -5.73 3.67
N ARG A 51 4.87 -6.47 4.79
CA ARG A 51 5.12 -5.94 6.14
C ARG A 51 6.52 -6.28 6.58
N ARG A 52 7.33 -5.27 6.87
CA ARG A 52 8.70 -5.43 7.35
C ARG A 52 8.71 -5.62 8.87
N PRO A 53 9.64 -6.40 9.44
CA PRO A 53 9.82 -6.49 10.89
C PRO A 53 10.12 -5.15 11.57
N SER A 54 10.63 -4.16 10.82
CA SER A 54 10.86 -2.78 11.30
C SER A 54 9.56 -2.01 11.56
N GLY A 55 8.41 -2.49 11.08
CA GLY A 55 7.13 -1.79 11.09
C GLY A 55 6.78 -1.11 9.76
N ASP A 56 7.72 -1.03 8.81
CA ASP A 56 7.46 -0.41 7.51
C ASP A 56 6.54 -1.27 6.63
N LEU A 57 5.73 -0.60 5.82
CA LEU A 57 4.83 -1.20 4.84
C LEU A 57 5.30 -0.88 3.43
N ILE A 58 5.35 -1.89 2.57
CA ILE A 58 5.65 -1.73 1.15
C ILE A 58 4.43 -2.20 0.36
N ILE A 59 3.88 -1.33 -0.46
CA ILE A 59 2.73 -1.59 -1.31
C ILE A 59 3.21 -1.49 -2.75
N ARG A 60 3.15 -2.60 -3.49
CA ARG A 60 3.67 -2.68 -4.86
C ARG A 60 2.81 -3.61 -5.71
N PRO A 61 2.85 -3.50 -7.05
CA PRO A 61 2.27 -4.50 -7.92
C PRO A 61 2.88 -5.87 -7.62
N GLU A 62 2.06 -6.92 -7.68
CA GLU A 62 2.53 -8.28 -7.68
C GLU A 62 3.51 -8.48 -8.85
N ALA A 63 4.67 -9.08 -8.55
CA ALA A 63 5.64 -9.41 -9.59
C ALA A 63 5.09 -10.61 -10.37
N VAL A 64 4.48 -10.35 -11.53
CA VAL A 64 4.11 -11.39 -12.47
C VAL A 64 5.33 -11.72 -13.32
N TYR A 65 6.00 -12.82 -13.02
CA TYR A 65 6.97 -13.41 -13.93
C TYR A 65 6.19 -14.09 -15.06
N GLY A 66 6.36 -13.62 -16.29
CA GLY A 66 5.83 -14.24 -17.51
C GLY A 66 6.74 -15.36 -18.02
#